data_AF-A0AAX4PKZ6-F1
#
_entry.id   AF-A0AAX4PKZ6-F1
#
_cell.length_a   1.000
_cell.length_b   1.000
_cell.length_c   1.000
_cell.angle_alpha   90.00
_cell.angle_beta   90.00
_cell.angle_gamma   90.00
#
_symmetry.space_group_name_H-M   'P 1'
#
loop_
_entity.id
_entity.type
_entity.pdbx_description
1 polymer ?
#
loop_
_entity_poly.entity_id
_entity_poly.type
_entity_poly.pdbx_seq_one_letter_code
_entity_poly.pdbx_strand_id
1 'polypeptide(L)'
;MGTFVKRLGQLAARSLETESANILKNTKANKVPGSLSLKLDGTLKDGHDMKVFGLGTAAALASLPAYSRFTVSMLRVYTAMEAELDASKAGFVSELWQKHGETLRRSEALASDLEDVRGLGVAVDLDRESPGTDAYVEAIRGAGRSHGGAGLLGHLYCRYLADLFGGQMLGKPTKLALGLPSLPRHYQFDLGRTRSRREYIEELYADLNEAGGRMAQDQFNACVATAYEAFEHNAVVYQEETPLALSAVRGVANVAAGAMASPFMRKGLVR
;
A
#
# COMPACT_ATOMS: atom_id res chain seq x y z
N MET A 1 4.17 24.51 24.16
CA MET A 1 3.23 24.08 23.09
C MET A 1 3.72 22.95 22.19
N GLY A 2 5.02 22.81 21.92
CA GLY A 2 5.56 21.67 21.15
C GLY A 2 5.27 20.29 21.75
N THR A 3 5.11 20.20 23.07
CA THR A 3 4.75 18.95 23.80
C THR A 3 3.32 18.50 23.55
N PHE A 4 2.37 19.42 23.36
CA PHE A 4 0.96 19.08 23.19
C PHE A 4 0.67 18.58 21.77
N VAL A 5 1.26 19.20 20.75
CA VAL A 5 1.08 18.77 19.36
C VAL A 5 1.88 17.51 19.05
N LYS A 6 3.08 17.36 19.64
CA LYS A 6 3.81 16.09 19.62
C LYS A 6 2.99 14.96 20.25
N ARG A 7 2.30 15.23 21.37
CA ARG A 7 1.39 14.26 22.00
C ARG A 7 0.18 13.96 21.11
N LEU A 8 -0.46 14.95 20.49
CA LEU A 8 -1.59 14.72 19.56
C LEU A 8 -1.19 13.91 18.33
N GLY A 9 -0.01 14.18 17.74
CA GLY A 9 0.53 13.41 16.62
C GLY A 9 0.88 11.98 17.03
N GLN A 10 1.52 11.80 18.19
CA GLN A 10 1.79 10.47 18.76
C GLN A 10 0.50 9.72 19.10
N LEU A 11 -0.53 10.41 19.58
CA LEU A 11 -1.84 9.82 19.89
C LEU A 11 -2.58 9.41 18.62
N ALA A 12 -2.58 10.23 17.56
CA ALA A 12 -3.22 9.89 16.30
C ALA A 12 -2.50 8.73 15.58
N ALA A 13 -1.16 8.75 15.55
CA ALA A 13 -0.37 7.66 15.00
C ALA A 13 -0.57 6.36 15.81
N ARG A 14 -0.45 6.43 17.14
CA ARG A 14 -0.76 5.28 18.01
C ARG A 14 -2.20 4.82 17.86
N SER A 15 -3.17 5.72 17.70
CA SER A 15 -4.58 5.37 17.56
C SER A 15 -4.85 4.59 16.26
N LEU A 16 -4.25 5.00 15.14
CA LEU A 16 -4.40 4.29 13.87
C LEU A 16 -3.62 2.97 13.85
N GLU A 17 -2.42 2.94 14.45
CA GLU A 17 -1.65 1.71 14.65
C GLU A 17 -2.43 0.72 15.53
N THR A 18 -3.08 1.24 16.57
CA THR A 18 -3.99 0.48 17.44
C THR A 18 -5.22 0.00 16.68
N GLU A 19 -5.79 0.81 15.78
CA GLU A 19 -6.95 0.41 14.97
C GLU A 19 -6.59 -0.73 14.00
N SER A 20 -5.51 -0.58 13.22
CA SER A 20 -5.06 -1.64 12.29
C SER A 20 -4.68 -2.92 13.03
N ALA A 21 -3.96 -2.82 14.16
CA ALA A 21 -3.68 -3.96 15.02
C ALA A 21 -4.95 -4.59 15.60
N ASN A 22 -5.95 -3.78 15.97
CA ASN A 22 -7.25 -4.27 16.46
C ASN A 22 -8.05 -4.95 15.36
N ILE A 23 -8.01 -4.46 14.12
CA ILE A 23 -8.65 -5.13 12.98
C ILE A 23 -8.01 -6.51 12.80
N LEU A 24 -6.69 -6.58 12.64
CA LEU A 24 -5.96 -7.86 12.46
C LEU A 24 -6.23 -8.89 13.58
N LYS A 25 -6.34 -8.42 14.82
CA LYS A 25 -6.64 -9.27 15.99
C LYS A 25 -8.07 -9.81 15.96
N ASN A 26 -9.03 -9.00 15.55
CA ASN A 26 -10.46 -9.29 15.70
C ASN A 26 -11.14 -9.75 14.40
N THR A 27 -10.44 -9.74 13.27
CA THR A 27 -10.98 -10.28 12.02
C THR A 27 -11.09 -11.79 12.10
N LYS A 28 -12.31 -12.33 12.00
CA LYS A 28 -12.59 -13.76 12.20
C LYS A 28 -12.23 -14.59 10.99
N ALA A 29 -12.51 -14.10 9.79
CA ALA A 29 -12.18 -14.77 8.53
C ALA A 29 -10.68 -15.13 8.45
N ASN A 30 -9.82 -14.26 8.99
CA ASN A 30 -8.37 -14.45 9.06
C ASN A 30 -7.91 -15.20 10.34
N LYS A 31 -8.75 -16.10 10.85
CA LYS A 31 -8.42 -17.02 11.95
C LYS A 31 -8.83 -18.46 11.64
N VAL A 32 -9.40 -18.70 10.46
CA VAL A 32 -9.83 -20.03 10.03
C VAL A 32 -8.59 -20.88 9.71
N PRO A 33 -8.35 -22.00 10.42
CA PRO A 33 -7.18 -22.84 10.17
C PRO A 33 -7.14 -23.35 8.73
N GLY A 34 -5.98 -23.23 8.09
CA GLY A 34 -5.77 -23.67 6.71
C GLY A 34 -6.35 -22.75 5.64
N SER A 35 -7.02 -21.64 6.01
CA SER A 35 -7.57 -20.71 5.05
C SER A 35 -6.50 -19.92 4.30
N LEU A 36 -6.84 -19.43 3.10
CA LEU A 36 -5.91 -18.67 2.28
C LEU A 36 -5.51 -17.36 2.98
N SER A 37 -6.46 -16.60 3.53
CA SER A 37 -6.16 -15.35 4.23
C SER A 37 -5.18 -15.55 5.39
N LEU A 38 -5.37 -16.61 6.19
CA LEU A 38 -4.48 -16.90 7.31
C LEU A 38 -3.07 -17.30 6.85
N LYS A 39 -2.96 -18.01 5.72
CA LYS A 39 -1.67 -18.35 5.12
C LYS A 39 -0.96 -17.13 4.54
N LEU A 40 -1.69 -16.25 3.86
CA LEU A 40 -1.18 -14.99 3.35
C LEU A 40 -0.70 -14.08 4.50
N ASP A 41 -1.42 -14.03 5.62
CA ASP A 41 -0.98 -13.32 6.84
C ASP A 41 0.30 -13.87 7.47
N GLY A 42 0.58 -15.16 7.29
CA GLY A 42 1.88 -15.74 7.63
C GLY A 42 3.01 -15.09 6.83
N THR A 43 2.80 -14.87 5.52
CA THR A 43 3.81 -14.27 4.64
C THR A 43 4.17 -12.84 5.03
N LEU A 44 3.24 -12.06 5.56
CA LEU A 44 3.52 -10.73 6.10
C LEU A 44 4.45 -10.78 7.32
N LYS A 45 4.37 -11.81 8.16
CA LYS A 45 5.25 -11.94 9.34
C LYS A 45 6.63 -12.41 8.96
N ASP A 46 6.70 -13.33 8.01
CA ASP A 46 7.92 -14.08 7.71
C ASP A 46 8.73 -13.44 6.56
N GLY A 47 8.05 -12.82 5.60
CA GLY A 47 8.65 -12.29 4.36
C GLY A 47 8.73 -10.76 4.28
N HIS A 48 8.00 -10.01 5.10
CA HIS A 48 8.00 -8.56 5.01
C HIS A 48 9.15 -7.94 5.80
N ASP A 49 10.15 -7.41 5.08
CA ASP A 49 11.23 -6.62 5.70
C ASP A 49 10.71 -5.25 6.16
N MET A 50 10.20 -5.23 7.40
CA MET A 50 9.67 -4.01 8.03
C MET A 50 10.70 -2.88 8.12
N LYS A 51 12.00 -3.20 8.16
CA LYS A 51 13.05 -2.18 8.22
C LYS A 51 13.22 -1.50 6.88
N VAL A 52 13.32 -2.27 5.79
CA VAL A 52 13.40 -1.74 4.43
C VAL A 52 12.11 -0.98 4.10
N PHE A 53 10.95 -1.53 4.43
CA PHE A 53 9.66 -0.86 4.24
C PHE A 53 9.61 0.50 4.94
N GLY A 54 9.97 0.56 6.23
CA GLY A 54 9.96 1.81 7.00
C GLY A 54 10.96 2.85 6.49
N LEU A 55 12.18 2.43 6.18
CA LEU A 55 13.22 3.30 5.62
C LEU A 55 12.83 3.81 4.22
N GLY A 56 12.36 2.93 3.35
CA GLY A 56 11.93 3.27 2.00
C GLY A 56 10.74 4.21 1.98
N THR A 57 9.74 3.95 2.82
CA THR A 57 8.60 4.85 3.01
C THR A 57 9.05 6.24 3.44
N ALA A 58 9.94 6.33 4.43
CA ALA A 58 10.49 7.62 4.85
C ALA A 58 11.33 8.26 3.73
N ALA A 59 12.12 7.49 2.99
CA ALA A 59 12.98 7.98 1.92
C ALA A 59 12.17 8.58 0.75
N ALA A 60 11.02 7.99 0.41
CA ALA A 60 10.09 8.57 -0.56
C ALA A 60 9.60 9.96 -0.16
N LEU A 61 9.60 10.31 1.14
CA LEU A 61 9.20 11.62 1.65
C LEU A 61 10.34 12.65 1.70
N ALA A 62 11.55 12.29 1.25
CA ALA A 62 12.72 13.16 1.32
C ALA A 62 12.61 14.39 0.42
N SER A 63 11.86 14.30 -0.69
CA SER A 63 11.65 15.39 -1.64
C SER A 63 10.51 15.04 -2.62
N LEU A 64 9.96 16.05 -3.30
CA LEU A 64 8.96 15.81 -4.37
C LEU A 64 9.50 14.90 -5.50
N PRO A 65 10.76 15.03 -5.97
CA PRO A 65 11.32 14.07 -6.94
C PRO A 65 11.43 12.63 -6.42
N ALA A 66 11.83 12.42 -5.15
CA ALA A 66 11.89 11.08 -4.56
C ALA A 66 10.50 10.45 -4.47
N TYR A 67 9.51 11.23 -4.02
CA TYR A 67 8.12 10.82 -4.01
C TYR A 67 7.61 10.51 -5.41
N SER A 68 7.92 11.36 -6.40
CA SER A 68 7.54 11.15 -7.80
C SER A 68 8.08 9.83 -8.34
N ARG A 69 9.37 9.52 -8.14
CA ARG A 69 9.96 8.27 -8.63
C ARG A 69 9.29 7.04 -8.03
N PHE A 70 9.05 7.06 -6.72
CA PHE A 70 8.37 5.97 -6.02
C PHE A 70 6.91 5.83 -6.48
N THR A 71 6.17 6.93 -6.59
CA THR A 71 4.78 6.93 -7.07
C THR A 71 4.67 6.46 -8.51
N VAL A 72 5.62 6.80 -9.39
CA VAL A 72 5.69 6.23 -10.75
C VAL A 72 5.90 4.72 -10.71
N SER A 73 6.84 4.24 -9.89
CA SER A 73 7.04 2.79 -9.70
C SER A 73 5.76 2.09 -9.26
N MET A 74 5.05 2.66 -8.27
CA MET A 74 3.78 2.13 -7.82
C MET A 74 2.71 2.19 -8.91
N LEU A 75 2.59 3.30 -9.65
CA LEU A 75 1.64 3.39 -10.77
C LEU A 75 1.85 2.25 -11.77
N ARG A 76 3.10 1.94 -12.13
CA ARG A 76 3.44 0.84 -13.04
C ARG A 76 3.06 -0.53 -12.46
N VAL A 77 3.35 -0.78 -11.18
CA VAL A 77 3.01 -2.02 -10.45
C VAL A 77 1.48 -2.22 -10.41
N TYR A 78 0.72 -1.21 -9.98
CA TYR A 78 -0.74 -1.32 -9.90
C TYR A 78 -1.38 -1.42 -11.27
N THR A 79 -0.89 -0.68 -12.27
CA THR A 79 -1.41 -0.75 -13.64
C THR A 79 -1.25 -2.17 -14.20
N ALA A 80 -0.07 -2.79 -14.00
CA ALA A 80 0.15 -4.17 -14.43
C ALA A 80 -0.76 -5.16 -13.70
N MET A 81 -0.87 -5.02 -12.37
CA MET A 81 -1.70 -5.91 -11.55
C MET A 81 -3.19 -5.80 -11.89
N GLU A 82 -3.70 -4.58 -12.03
CA GLU A 82 -5.10 -4.33 -12.39
C GLU A 82 -5.41 -4.82 -13.80
N ALA A 83 -4.49 -4.66 -14.76
CA ALA A 83 -4.66 -5.19 -16.12
C ALA A 83 -4.76 -6.72 -16.15
N GLU A 84 -3.92 -7.43 -15.39
CA GLU A 84 -3.98 -8.90 -15.32
C GLU A 84 -5.23 -9.39 -14.56
N LEU A 85 -5.65 -8.67 -13.52
CA LEU A 85 -6.91 -8.93 -12.83
C LEU A 85 -8.13 -8.70 -13.75
N ASP A 86 -8.09 -7.69 -14.63
CA ASP A 86 -9.13 -7.41 -15.64
C ASP A 86 -9.15 -8.39 -16.80
N ALA A 87 -7.99 -8.95 -17.12
CA ALA A 87 -7.84 -10.00 -18.12
C ALA A 87 -8.47 -11.32 -17.64
N SER A 88 -8.55 -11.54 -16.32
CA SER A 88 -9.19 -12.73 -15.74
C SER A 88 -10.69 -12.76 -16.06
N LYS A 89 -11.14 -13.73 -16.88
CA LYS A 89 -12.52 -13.79 -17.39
C LYS A 89 -13.49 -14.67 -16.58
N ALA A 90 -12.96 -15.60 -15.81
CA ALA A 90 -13.78 -16.55 -15.04
C ALA A 90 -12.99 -17.12 -13.85
N GLY A 91 -13.70 -17.75 -12.92
CA GLY A 91 -13.12 -18.42 -11.77
C GLY A 91 -12.86 -17.49 -10.59
N PHE A 92 -12.24 -18.05 -9.55
CA PHE A 92 -12.10 -17.40 -8.25
C PHE A 92 -11.38 -16.04 -8.28
N VAL A 93 -10.44 -15.82 -9.21
CA VAL A 93 -9.76 -14.52 -9.39
C VAL A 93 -10.73 -13.48 -9.94
N SER A 94 -11.41 -13.81 -11.04
CA SER A 94 -12.36 -12.92 -11.70
C SER A 94 -13.53 -12.57 -10.76
N GLU A 95 -14.05 -13.54 -10.01
CA GLU A 95 -15.18 -13.33 -9.12
C GLU A 95 -14.82 -12.41 -7.94
N LEU A 96 -13.66 -12.64 -7.31
CA LEU A 96 -13.13 -11.76 -6.26
C LEU A 96 -12.89 -10.35 -6.80
N TRP A 97 -12.25 -10.24 -7.97
CA TRP A 97 -11.93 -8.94 -8.55
C TRP A 97 -13.16 -8.17 -9.02
N GLN A 98 -14.19 -8.84 -9.54
CA GLN A 98 -15.48 -8.19 -9.86
C GLN A 98 -16.15 -7.61 -8.61
N LYS A 99 -16.03 -8.27 -7.47
CA LYS A 99 -16.62 -7.83 -6.21
C LYS A 99 -15.86 -6.64 -5.57
N HIS A 100 -14.54 -6.63 -5.66
CA HIS A 100 -13.70 -5.68 -4.91
C HIS A 100 -12.97 -4.65 -5.78
N GLY A 101 -12.88 -4.85 -7.10
CA GLY A 101 -12.02 -4.07 -7.99
C GLY A 101 -12.33 -2.58 -7.98
N GLU A 102 -13.60 -2.19 -8.02
CA GLU A 102 -14.01 -0.78 -7.96
C GLU A 102 -13.50 -0.07 -6.69
N THR A 103 -13.51 -0.78 -5.55
CA THR A 103 -13.03 -0.24 -4.27
C THR A 103 -11.50 -0.26 -4.21
N LEU A 104 -10.86 -1.32 -4.69
CA LEU A 104 -9.43 -1.55 -4.48
C LEU A 104 -8.52 -0.78 -5.44
N ARG A 105 -8.85 -0.67 -6.73
CA ARG A 105 -7.97 -0.09 -7.77
C ARG A 105 -7.33 1.22 -7.35
N ARG A 106 -6.03 1.38 -7.58
CA ARG A 106 -5.23 2.56 -7.22
C ARG A 106 -4.59 3.26 -8.41
N SER A 107 -4.54 2.67 -9.61
CA SER A 107 -3.80 3.26 -10.74
C SER A 107 -4.25 4.68 -11.08
N GLU A 108 -5.55 4.94 -11.19
CA GLU A 108 -6.08 6.29 -11.46
C GLU A 108 -5.79 7.28 -10.33
N ALA A 109 -5.84 6.82 -9.09
CA ALA A 109 -5.53 7.63 -7.93
C ALA A 109 -4.04 7.99 -7.86
N LEU A 110 -3.16 7.05 -8.20
CA LEU A 110 -1.71 7.25 -8.32
C LEU A 110 -1.38 8.23 -9.46
N ALA A 111 -2.03 8.10 -10.62
CA ALA A 111 -1.88 9.04 -11.72
C ALA A 111 -2.30 10.46 -11.31
N SER A 112 -3.43 10.60 -10.61
CA SER A 112 -3.91 11.89 -10.08
C SER A 112 -2.95 12.49 -9.03
N ASP A 113 -2.31 11.65 -8.20
CA ASP A 113 -1.31 12.12 -7.24
C ASP A 113 -0.03 12.61 -7.94
N LEU A 114 0.33 12.04 -9.09
CA LEU A 114 1.42 12.56 -9.93
C LEU A 114 1.06 13.90 -10.59
N GLU A 115 -0.22 14.17 -10.90
CA GLU A 115 -0.65 15.49 -11.36
C GLU A 115 -0.47 16.57 -10.28
N ASP A 116 -0.76 16.26 -9.01
CA ASP A 116 -0.47 17.17 -7.90
C ASP A 116 1.04 17.47 -7.82
N VAL A 117 1.89 16.47 -8.07
CA VAL A 117 3.35 16.63 -8.11
C VAL A 117 3.81 17.48 -9.30
N ARG A 118 3.23 17.28 -10.49
CA ARG A 118 3.46 18.12 -11.69
C ARG A 118 3.07 19.57 -11.42
N GLY A 119 1.94 19.80 -10.78
CA GLY A 119 1.45 21.13 -10.39
C GLY A 119 2.39 21.87 -9.43
N LEU A 120 3.25 21.16 -8.71
CA LEU A 120 4.31 21.72 -7.86
C LEU A 120 5.64 21.94 -8.60
N GLY A 121 5.67 21.79 -9.92
CA GLY A 121 6.82 22.08 -10.77
C GLY A 121 7.84 20.94 -10.89
N VAL A 122 7.48 19.72 -10.47
CA VAL A 122 8.35 18.55 -10.61
C VAL A 122 8.06 17.81 -11.91
N ALA A 123 9.10 17.55 -12.70
CA ALA A 123 8.99 16.70 -13.88
C ALA A 123 8.68 15.26 -13.46
N VAL A 124 7.65 14.68 -14.06
CA VAL A 124 7.24 13.28 -13.85
C VAL A 124 7.51 12.50 -15.12
N ASP A 125 8.54 11.64 -15.05
CA ASP A 125 8.91 10.70 -16.10
C ASP A 125 8.27 9.34 -15.81
N LEU A 126 7.29 8.96 -16.64
CA LEU A 126 6.57 7.68 -16.51
C LEU A 126 7.39 6.50 -17.05
N ASP A 127 8.36 6.78 -17.93
CA ASP A 127 9.17 5.78 -18.63
C ASP A 127 10.55 5.60 -17.98
N ARG A 128 10.75 6.16 -16.77
CA ARG A 128 12.01 6.09 -16.05
C ARG A 128 12.52 4.65 -15.91
N GLU A 129 13.82 4.48 -16.06
CA GLU A 129 14.48 3.21 -15.78
C GLU A 129 14.34 2.86 -14.28
N SER A 130 13.92 1.61 -14.04
CA SER A 130 13.67 1.09 -12.70
C SER A 130 13.71 -0.44 -12.74
N PRO A 131 14.91 -1.06 -12.68
CA PRO A 131 15.05 -2.52 -12.78
C PRO A 131 14.20 -3.28 -11.76
N GLY A 132 14.03 -2.75 -10.55
CA GLY A 132 13.18 -3.34 -9.51
C GLY A 132 11.69 -3.28 -9.86
N THR A 133 11.23 -2.14 -10.41
CA THR A 133 9.83 -2.03 -10.86
C THR A 133 9.58 -2.91 -12.09
N ASP A 134 10.54 -2.96 -13.02
CA ASP A 134 10.43 -3.77 -14.24
C ASP A 134 10.32 -5.25 -13.88
N ALA A 135 11.18 -5.73 -12.97
CA ALA A 135 11.13 -7.10 -12.46
C ALA A 135 9.79 -7.40 -11.77
N TYR A 136 9.27 -6.47 -10.96
CA TYR A 136 8.00 -6.65 -10.27
C TYR A 136 6.82 -6.70 -11.26
N VAL A 137 6.80 -5.81 -12.27
CA VAL A 137 5.79 -5.82 -13.32
C VAL A 137 5.81 -7.15 -14.10
N GLU A 138 7.00 -7.67 -14.42
CA GLU A 138 7.13 -8.96 -15.10
C GLU A 138 6.67 -10.14 -14.21
N ALA A 139 6.96 -10.11 -12.91
CA ALA A 139 6.46 -11.11 -11.97
C ALA A 139 4.92 -11.14 -11.93
N ILE A 140 4.28 -9.96 -11.88
CA ILE A 140 2.82 -9.82 -11.91
C ILE A 140 2.23 -10.40 -13.20
N ARG A 141 2.80 -10.05 -14.34
CA ARG A 141 2.38 -10.59 -15.65
C ARG A 141 2.60 -12.11 -15.73
N GLY A 142 3.69 -12.61 -15.15
CA GLY A 142 3.95 -14.04 -15.02
C GLY A 142 2.90 -14.76 -14.19
N ALA A 143 2.48 -14.17 -13.07
CA ALA A 143 1.44 -14.68 -12.20
C ALA A 143 0.07 -14.74 -12.90
N GLY A 144 -0.26 -13.76 -13.75
CA GLY A 144 -1.49 -13.77 -14.55
C GLY A 144 -1.55 -14.90 -15.59
N ARG A 145 -0.40 -15.29 -16.14
CA ARG A 145 -0.30 -16.38 -17.13
C ARG A 145 -0.21 -17.79 -16.55
N SER A 146 0.03 -17.92 -15.24
CA SER A 146 0.38 -19.20 -14.60
C SER A 146 -0.68 -19.63 -13.58
N HIS A 147 -0.86 -20.94 -13.40
CA HIS A 147 -1.75 -21.53 -12.37
C HIS A 147 -3.18 -20.92 -12.34
N GLY A 148 -3.71 -20.55 -13.50
CA GLY A 148 -5.03 -19.92 -13.63
C GLY A 148 -5.14 -18.54 -12.95
N GLY A 149 -4.03 -17.81 -12.82
CA GLY A 149 -3.99 -16.47 -12.24
C GLY A 149 -3.94 -16.45 -10.71
N ALA A 150 -3.81 -17.60 -10.03
CA ALA A 150 -3.85 -17.66 -8.56
C ALA A 150 -2.82 -16.76 -7.86
N GLY A 151 -1.64 -16.61 -8.46
CA GLY A 151 -0.59 -15.70 -7.97
C GLY A 151 -1.02 -14.23 -7.89
N LEU A 152 -1.97 -13.80 -8.74
CA LEU A 152 -2.50 -12.43 -8.70
C LEU A 152 -3.16 -12.11 -7.36
N LEU A 153 -3.79 -13.08 -6.70
CA LEU A 153 -4.36 -12.88 -5.36
C LEU A 153 -3.28 -12.72 -4.28
N GLY A 154 -2.09 -13.29 -4.48
CA GLY A 154 -0.92 -13.05 -3.63
C GLY A 154 -0.39 -11.63 -3.76
N HIS A 155 -0.25 -11.11 -4.99
CA HIS A 155 0.12 -9.71 -5.23
C HIS A 155 -0.95 -8.74 -4.70
N LEU A 156 -2.23 -9.03 -4.95
CA LEU A 156 -3.38 -8.26 -4.46
C LEU A 156 -3.33 -8.18 -2.93
N TYR A 157 -3.14 -9.31 -2.26
CA TYR A 157 -2.98 -9.35 -0.81
C TYR A 157 -1.85 -8.44 -0.34
N CYS A 158 -0.64 -8.61 -0.88
CA CYS A 158 0.54 -7.85 -0.46
C CYS A 158 0.32 -6.34 -0.59
N ARG A 159 -0.25 -5.88 -1.70
CA ARG A 159 -0.41 -4.43 -1.98
C ARG A 159 -1.65 -3.83 -1.34
N TYR A 160 -2.83 -4.36 -1.63
CA TYR A 160 -4.08 -3.70 -1.21
C TYR A 160 -4.35 -3.85 0.30
N LEU A 161 -3.98 -4.97 0.94
CA LEU A 161 -4.14 -5.07 2.40
C LEU A 161 -3.13 -4.16 3.10
N ALA A 162 -1.90 -4.02 2.58
CA ALA A 162 -0.94 -3.05 3.10
C ALA A 162 -1.48 -1.61 3.03
N ASP A 163 -2.16 -1.23 1.94
CA ASP A 163 -2.77 0.10 1.83
C ASP A 163 -3.98 0.28 2.75
N LEU A 164 -4.81 -0.76 2.89
CA LEU A 164 -5.97 -0.75 3.80
C LEU A 164 -5.53 -0.66 5.28
N PHE A 165 -4.44 -1.34 5.67
CA PHE A 165 -3.91 -1.28 7.04
C PHE A 165 -3.04 -0.05 7.29
N GLY A 166 -1.99 0.12 6.48
CA GLY A 166 -0.91 1.09 6.69
C GLY A 166 -1.07 2.37 5.89
N GLY A 167 -1.63 2.31 4.68
CA GLY A 167 -1.79 3.47 3.79
C GLY A 167 -2.57 4.63 4.41
N GLN A 168 -3.62 4.33 5.19
CA GLN A 168 -4.38 5.34 5.95
C GLN A 168 -3.51 6.16 6.91
N MET A 169 -2.45 5.56 7.45
CA MET A 169 -1.51 6.26 8.34
C MET A 169 -0.53 7.15 7.59
N LEU A 170 -0.28 6.88 6.31
CA LEU A 170 0.76 7.53 5.52
C LEU A 170 0.26 8.77 4.78
N GLY A 171 -1.03 8.89 4.48
CA GLY A 171 -1.57 10.02 3.72
C GLY A 171 -1.25 11.39 4.33
N LYS A 172 -1.51 11.57 5.63
CA LYS A 172 -1.25 12.84 6.32
C LYS A 172 0.24 13.16 6.46
N PRO A 173 1.11 12.24 6.92
CA PRO A 173 2.56 12.45 6.89
C PRO A 173 3.09 12.81 5.51
N THR A 174 2.61 12.14 4.45
CA THR A 174 3.02 12.41 3.06
C THR A 174 2.67 13.84 2.65
N LYS A 175 1.42 14.26 2.88
CA LYS A 175 0.98 15.63 2.60
C LYS A 175 1.84 16.66 3.34
N LEU A 176 2.12 16.43 4.62
CA LEU A 176 2.91 17.35 5.44
C LEU A 176 4.37 17.45 4.97
N ALA A 177 5.01 16.31 4.69
CA ALA A 177 6.40 16.27 4.30
C ALA A 177 6.66 16.98 2.97
N LEU A 178 5.73 16.85 2.03
CA LEU A 178 5.93 17.27 0.64
C LEU A 178 5.16 18.55 0.29
N GLY A 179 4.33 19.07 1.20
CA GLY A 179 3.51 20.25 0.94
C GLY A 179 2.44 20.02 -0.13
N LEU A 180 1.92 18.80 -0.25
CA LEU A 180 0.91 18.46 -1.25
C LEU A 180 -0.40 19.26 -1.01
N PRO A 181 -1.15 19.61 -2.07
CA PRO A 181 -2.43 20.29 -1.93
C PRO A 181 -3.48 19.40 -1.24
N SER A 182 -3.46 18.11 -1.58
CA SER A 182 -4.39 17.07 -1.11
C SER A 182 -3.69 16.05 -0.20
N LEU A 183 -4.47 15.22 0.49
CA LEU A 183 -3.96 13.92 0.90
C LEU A 183 -3.78 13.07 -0.36
N PRO A 184 -2.71 12.26 -0.50
CA PRO A 184 -2.58 11.33 -1.61
C PRO A 184 -3.84 10.46 -1.74
N ARG A 185 -4.41 10.44 -2.93
CA ARG A 185 -5.68 9.77 -3.25
C ARG A 185 -5.52 8.26 -3.24
N HIS A 186 -4.35 7.72 -3.59
CA HIS A 186 -4.14 6.27 -3.56
C HIS A 186 -4.30 5.67 -2.16
N TYR A 187 -4.02 6.44 -1.10
CA TYR A 187 -4.30 6.03 0.27
C TYR A 187 -5.77 6.19 0.70
N GLN A 188 -6.68 6.61 -0.16
CA GLN A 188 -8.08 6.83 0.20
C GLN A 188 -8.98 5.83 -0.53
N PHE A 189 -9.65 4.96 0.24
CA PHE A 189 -10.58 3.97 -0.28
C PHE A 189 -12.02 4.45 -0.06
N ASP A 190 -12.82 4.44 -1.13
CA ASP A 190 -14.26 4.61 -0.99
C ASP A 190 -14.90 3.27 -0.62
N LEU A 191 -15.16 3.09 0.68
CA LEU A 191 -15.79 1.87 1.21
C LEU A 191 -17.33 1.94 1.17
N GLY A 192 -17.88 3.02 0.60
CA GLY A 192 -19.28 3.38 0.71
C GLY A 192 -19.66 3.94 2.08
N ARG A 193 -20.92 4.37 2.22
CA ARG A 193 -21.41 5.01 3.45
C ARG A 193 -21.79 4.03 4.56
N THR A 194 -21.88 2.74 4.26
CA THR A 194 -22.49 1.73 5.13
C THR A 194 -21.49 0.76 5.75
N ARG A 195 -20.25 0.69 5.25
CA ARG A 195 -19.23 -0.26 5.74
C ARG A 195 -18.09 0.48 6.41
N SER A 196 -17.72 0.03 7.61
CA SER A 196 -16.45 0.39 8.22
C SER A 196 -15.28 -0.33 7.55
N ARG A 197 -14.08 0.21 7.70
CA ARG A 197 -12.83 -0.43 7.24
C ARG A 197 -12.66 -1.86 7.77
N ARG A 198 -12.99 -2.07 9.04
CA ARG A 198 -12.94 -3.40 9.66
C ARG A 198 -13.88 -4.39 8.98
N GLU A 199 -15.11 -3.96 8.68
CA GLU A 199 -16.11 -4.80 8.01
C GLU A 199 -15.69 -5.13 6.58
N TYR A 200 -15.14 -4.15 5.86
CA TYR A 200 -14.63 -4.39 4.51
C TYR A 200 -13.45 -5.37 4.50
N ILE A 201 -12.52 -5.24 5.45
CA ILE A 201 -11.38 -6.18 5.58
C ILE A 201 -11.87 -7.58 5.98
N GLU A 202 -12.87 -7.68 6.86
CA GLU A 202 -13.51 -8.97 7.20
C GLU A 202 -14.11 -9.64 5.96
N GLU A 203 -14.86 -8.88 5.15
CA GLU A 203 -15.46 -9.34 3.91
C GLU A 203 -14.39 -9.80 2.91
N LEU A 204 -13.39 -8.97 2.63
CA LEU A 204 -12.29 -9.30 1.70
C LEU A 204 -11.54 -10.57 2.14
N TYR A 205 -11.30 -10.76 3.44
CA TYR A 205 -10.69 -11.99 3.92
C TYR A 205 -11.60 -13.22 3.79
N ALA A 206 -12.91 -13.06 3.98
CA ALA A 206 -13.86 -14.14 3.75
C ALA A 206 -13.89 -14.54 2.27
N ASP A 207 -13.88 -13.58 1.35
CA ASP A 207 -13.89 -13.83 -0.09
C ASP A 207 -12.55 -14.42 -0.58
N LEU A 208 -11.41 -14.01 0.00
CA LEU A 208 -10.13 -14.68 -0.23
C LEU A 208 -10.15 -16.14 0.23
N ASN A 209 -10.81 -16.44 1.36
CA ASN A 209 -10.93 -17.81 1.83
C ASN A 209 -11.83 -18.66 0.93
N GLU A 210 -12.93 -18.09 0.44
CA GLU A 210 -13.82 -18.76 -0.52
C GLU A 210 -13.07 -19.06 -1.82
N ALA A 211 -12.32 -18.08 -2.34
CA ALA A 211 -11.45 -18.26 -3.50
C ALA A 211 -10.43 -19.40 -3.24
N GLY A 212 -9.75 -19.37 -2.10
CA GLY A 212 -8.78 -20.38 -1.68
C GLY A 212 -9.38 -21.79 -1.55
N GLY A 213 -10.62 -21.91 -1.07
CA GLY A 213 -11.32 -23.20 -0.96
C GLY A 213 -11.66 -23.85 -2.32
N ARG A 214 -11.61 -23.08 -3.41
CA ARG A 214 -11.85 -23.54 -4.78
C ARG A 214 -10.55 -23.76 -5.57
N MET A 215 -9.40 -23.41 -5.01
CA MET A 215 -8.09 -23.61 -5.64
C MET A 215 -7.67 -25.07 -5.57
N ALA A 216 -7.03 -25.57 -6.63
CA ALA A 216 -6.19 -26.75 -6.52
C ALA A 216 -4.96 -26.47 -5.63
N GLN A 217 -4.35 -27.52 -5.09
CA GLN A 217 -3.26 -27.37 -4.11
C GLN A 217 -2.05 -26.61 -4.67
N ASP A 218 -1.72 -26.81 -5.94
CA ASP A 218 -0.64 -26.09 -6.64
C ASP A 218 -0.98 -24.60 -6.82
N GLN A 219 -2.23 -24.27 -7.15
CA GLN A 219 -2.71 -22.88 -7.22
C GLN A 219 -2.65 -22.18 -5.86
N PHE A 220 -3.10 -22.87 -4.80
CA PHE A 220 -3.03 -22.35 -3.45
C PHE A 220 -1.58 -22.06 -3.03
N ASN A 221 -0.68 -23.03 -3.27
CA ASN A 221 0.73 -22.88 -2.96
C ASN A 221 1.38 -21.75 -3.78
N ALA A 222 1.06 -21.66 -5.07
CA ALA A 222 1.52 -20.57 -5.94
C ALA A 222 1.04 -19.20 -5.42
N CYS A 223 -0.23 -19.07 -5.02
CA CYS A 223 -0.75 -17.83 -4.45
C CYS A 223 0.04 -17.39 -3.21
N VAL A 224 0.36 -18.32 -2.30
CA VAL A 224 1.14 -18.03 -1.08
C VAL A 224 2.59 -17.70 -1.42
N ALA A 225 3.22 -18.44 -2.34
CA ALA A 225 4.58 -18.18 -2.78
C ALA A 225 4.72 -16.81 -3.45
N THR A 226 3.77 -16.43 -4.31
CA THR A 226 3.74 -15.11 -4.95
C THR A 226 3.57 -13.97 -3.94
N ALA A 227 2.91 -14.21 -2.79
CA ALA A 227 2.85 -13.19 -1.73
C ALA A 227 4.22 -12.92 -1.10
N TYR A 228 5.04 -13.95 -0.88
CA TYR A 228 6.44 -13.77 -0.46
C TYR A 228 7.24 -13.01 -1.52
N GLU A 229 7.15 -13.42 -2.78
CA GLU A 229 7.83 -12.77 -3.90
C GLU A 229 7.41 -11.30 -4.02
N ALA A 230 6.13 -10.99 -3.81
CA ALA A 230 5.63 -9.63 -3.80
C ALA A 230 6.31 -8.78 -2.72
N PHE A 231 6.51 -9.30 -1.50
CA PHE A 231 7.24 -8.57 -0.45
C PHE A 231 8.70 -8.32 -0.82
N GLU A 232 9.37 -9.29 -1.44
CA GLU A 232 10.74 -9.15 -1.92
C GLU A 232 10.85 -8.07 -3.00
N HIS A 233 9.97 -8.10 -4.01
CA HIS A 233 9.93 -7.07 -5.05
C HIS A 233 9.65 -5.68 -4.48
N ASN A 234 8.73 -5.56 -3.51
CA ASN A 234 8.49 -4.29 -2.82
C ASN A 234 9.75 -3.78 -2.12
N ALA A 235 10.50 -4.64 -1.44
CA ALA A 235 11.74 -4.27 -0.79
C ALA A 235 12.78 -3.75 -1.81
N VAL A 236 12.90 -4.39 -2.96
CA VAL A 236 13.79 -3.95 -4.04
C VAL A 236 13.38 -2.57 -4.55
N VAL A 237 12.10 -2.34 -4.83
CA VAL A 237 11.60 -1.02 -5.28
C VAL A 237 11.89 0.07 -4.25
N TYR A 238 11.72 -0.20 -2.95
CA TYR A 238 12.08 0.76 -1.89
C TYR A 238 13.58 1.08 -1.84
N GLN A 239 14.43 0.12 -2.20
CA GLN A 239 15.89 0.29 -2.17
C GLN A 239 16.44 1.06 -3.38
N GLU A 240 15.66 1.26 -4.44
CA GLU A 240 16.08 2.08 -5.59
C GLU A 240 16.32 3.55 -5.22
N GLU A 241 15.69 4.04 -4.14
CA GLU A 241 15.97 5.37 -3.61
C GLU A 241 17.28 5.37 -2.82
N THR A 242 18.30 6.04 -3.36
CA THR A 242 19.65 6.05 -2.80
C THR A 242 20.16 7.47 -2.47
N PRO A 243 20.95 7.66 -1.40
CA PRO A 243 21.23 6.70 -0.32
C PRO A 243 20.02 6.55 0.62
N LEU A 244 19.51 5.31 0.76
CA LEU A 244 18.26 5.00 1.46
C LEU A 244 18.17 5.60 2.87
N ALA A 245 19.19 5.36 3.71
CA ALA A 245 19.18 5.81 5.09
C ALA A 245 19.21 7.35 5.22
N LEU A 246 19.96 8.03 4.36
CA LEU A 246 20.04 9.49 4.37
C LEU A 246 18.73 10.11 3.89
N SER A 247 18.14 9.57 2.82
CA SER A 247 16.82 9.99 2.33
C SER A 247 15.75 9.75 3.40
N ALA A 248 15.77 8.62 4.10
CA ALA A 248 14.84 8.33 5.20
C ALA A 248 14.91 9.38 6.32
N VAL A 249 16.11 9.76 6.77
CA VAL A 249 16.30 10.80 7.79
C VAL A 249 15.71 12.14 7.31
N ARG A 250 15.95 12.52 6.05
CA ARG A 250 15.39 13.73 5.45
C ARG A 250 13.87 13.69 5.40
N GLY A 251 13.28 12.57 5.00
CA GLY A 251 11.82 12.44 4.95
C GLY A 251 11.16 12.57 6.32
N VAL A 252 11.73 11.95 7.35
CA VAL A 252 11.24 12.13 8.74
C VAL A 252 11.36 13.61 9.17
N ALA A 253 12.46 14.28 8.84
CA ALA A 253 12.63 15.69 9.14
C ALA A 253 11.59 16.56 8.42
N ASN A 254 11.28 16.26 7.15
CA ASN A 254 10.25 16.95 6.38
C ASN A 254 8.86 16.79 6.98
N VAL A 255 8.47 15.59 7.42
CA VAL A 255 7.19 15.36 8.13
C VAL A 255 7.11 16.27 9.36
N ALA A 256 8.17 16.32 10.16
CA ALA A 256 8.23 17.14 11.36
C ALA A 256 8.15 18.65 11.06
N ALA A 257 8.88 19.12 10.04
CA ALA A 257 8.85 20.50 9.59
C ALA A 257 7.47 20.91 9.07
N GLY A 258 6.86 20.08 8.21
CA GLY A 258 5.51 20.30 7.68
C GLY A 258 4.44 20.36 8.78
N ALA A 259 4.55 19.49 9.79
CA ALA A 259 3.66 19.55 10.95
C ALA A 259 3.78 20.90 11.70
N MET A 260 5.00 21.40 11.92
CA MET A 260 5.26 22.69 12.58
C MET A 260 4.76 23.90 11.79
N ALA A 261 4.80 23.84 10.46
CA ALA A 261 4.33 24.91 9.58
C ALA A 261 2.79 24.97 9.47
N SER A 262 2.08 23.89 9.82
CA SER A 262 0.63 23.77 9.63
C SER A 262 -0.18 24.83 10.43
N PRO A 263 -1.22 25.46 9.84
CA PRO A 263 -2.01 26.52 10.49
C PRO A 263 -2.62 26.13 11.84
N PHE A 264 -2.88 24.83 12.07
CA PHE A 264 -3.42 24.31 13.33
C PHE A 264 -2.46 24.48 14.52
N MET A 265 -1.14 24.49 14.31
CA MET A 265 -0.16 24.76 15.37
C MET A 265 0.02 26.26 15.66
N ARG A 266 -0.08 27.11 14.62
CA ARG A 266 0.11 28.56 14.77
C ARG A 266 -0.96 29.22 15.65
N LYS A 267 -2.19 28.68 15.69
CA LYS A 267 -3.26 29.18 16.58
C LYS A 267 -3.08 28.81 18.06
N GLY A 268 -2.21 27.86 18.38
CA GLY A 268 -1.86 27.58 19.77
C GLY A 268 -0.98 28.68 20.35
N LEU A 269 0.04 29.11 19.59
CA LEU A 269 1.17 29.93 20.06
C LEU A 269 0.88 31.42 20.33
N VAL A 270 -0.39 31.83 20.21
CA VAL A 270 -0.85 33.23 20.40
C VAL A 270 -1.84 33.32 21.57
N ARG A 271 -1.75 32.43 22.55
CA ARG A 271 -2.44 32.56 23.85
C ARG A 271 -1.46 32.37 25.00
#